data_AF-A0ABD2ATZ1-F1
#
_entry.id   AF-A0ABD2ATZ1-F1
#
_cell.length_a   1.000
_cell.length_b   1.000
_cell.length_c   1.000
_cell.angle_alpha   90.00
_cell.angle_beta   90.00
_cell.angle_gamma   90.00
#
_symmetry.space_group_name_H-M   'P 1'
#
loop_
_entity.id
_entity.type
_entity.pdbx_description
1 polymer ?
#
loop_
_entity_poly.entity_id
_entity_poly.type
_entity_poly.pdbx_seq_one_letter_code
_entity_poly.pdbx_strand_id
1 'polypeptide(L)'
;HEINSKNVERNVEEKNGCIYVLIPKKHRKKYSKLINRIFHEIEITYMNEKQSLGIKNTVYFEKDHYQKLITNFDSYKLYKGKFMKNRNLLTKKYFLSHEIIRNIVHTAQLTLPKIICDLKKYQHCKIITLSQLHSISIKDINRNALFITNNFYNETYKAIMDAKTLRNMPIKRLIHFVQCVTNVFTQQIILVMVESIDNIISFMENKYS
;
A
#
# COMPACT_ATOMS: atom_id res chain seq x y z
N HIS A 1 -27.63 -27.84 -20.78
CA HIS A 1 -26.80 -28.10 -19.60
C HIS A 1 -25.35 -28.27 -20.02
N GLU A 2 -24.62 -27.17 -20.22
CA GLU A 2 -23.18 -27.16 -20.46
C GLU A 2 -22.55 -26.19 -19.47
N ILE A 3 -22.18 -26.71 -18.31
CA ILE A 3 -21.30 -26.04 -17.37
C ILE A 3 -20.36 -27.12 -16.83
N ASN A 4 -19.08 -26.77 -16.71
CA ASN A 4 -18.08 -27.38 -15.82
C ASN A 4 -17.00 -28.35 -16.37
N SER A 5 -16.48 -28.10 -17.57
CA SER A 5 -15.17 -28.67 -17.97
C SER A 5 -13.99 -27.67 -17.89
N LYS A 6 -14.23 -26.39 -17.56
CA LYS A 6 -13.19 -25.32 -17.53
C LYS A 6 -12.74 -24.88 -16.14
N ASN A 7 -13.25 -25.51 -15.07
CA ASN A 7 -12.95 -25.13 -13.68
C ASN A 7 -12.03 -26.13 -12.94
N VAL A 8 -11.66 -27.25 -13.56
CA VAL A 8 -10.80 -28.26 -12.92
C VAL A 8 -9.32 -28.04 -13.25
N GLU A 9 -8.97 -27.53 -14.43
CA GLU A 9 -7.57 -27.33 -14.83
C GLU A 9 -6.90 -26.09 -14.19
N ARG A 10 -7.68 -25.10 -13.73
CA ARG A 10 -7.12 -23.91 -13.05
C ARG A 10 -6.67 -24.14 -11.61
N ASN A 11 -6.97 -25.29 -11.01
CA ASN A 11 -6.62 -25.60 -9.62
C ASN A 11 -5.38 -26.49 -9.46
N VAL A 12 -4.75 -26.91 -10.56
CA VAL A 12 -3.62 -27.87 -10.50
C VAL A 12 -2.25 -27.18 -10.63
N GLU A 13 -2.16 -26.01 -11.27
CA GLU A 13 -0.86 -25.36 -11.51
C GLU A 13 -0.35 -24.47 -10.35
N GLU A 14 -1.18 -24.06 -9.39
CA GLU A 14 -0.72 -23.28 -8.23
C GLU A 14 -0.12 -24.13 -7.08
N LYS A 15 -0.09 -25.47 -7.20
CA LYS A 15 0.47 -26.36 -6.16
C LYS A 15 1.94 -26.72 -6.34
N ASN A 16 2.62 -26.17 -7.34
CA ASN A 16 4.03 -26.50 -7.64
C ASN A 16 5.07 -25.66 -6.88
N GLY A 17 4.66 -24.79 -5.95
CA GLY A 17 5.56 -23.97 -5.13
C GLY A 17 5.49 -24.22 -3.63
N CYS A 18 4.85 -25.30 -3.17
CA CYS A 18 4.67 -25.52 -1.74
C CYS A 18 5.91 -26.20 -1.15
N ILE A 19 6.78 -25.42 -0.47
CA ILE A 19 7.93 -25.90 0.32
C ILE A 19 7.51 -27.03 1.29
N TYR A 20 6.22 -27.09 1.62
CA TYR A 20 5.54 -28.18 2.34
C TYR A 20 5.81 -29.59 1.76
N VAL A 21 6.10 -29.70 0.46
CA VAL A 21 6.45 -30.98 -0.21
C VAL A 21 7.84 -31.47 0.21
N LEU A 22 8.75 -30.58 0.61
CA LEU A 22 10.13 -30.92 1.01
C LEU A 22 10.21 -31.55 2.41
N ILE A 23 9.18 -31.40 3.24
CA ILE A 23 9.16 -32.00 4.60
C ILE A 23 8.68 -33.45 4.47
N PRO A 24 9.38 -34.47 5.02
CA PRO A 24 8.90 -35.85 4.94
C PRO A 24 7.53 -36.05 5.60
N LYS A 25 6.64 -36.81 4.97
CA LYS A 25 5.22 -36.99 5.38
C LYS A 25 5.05 -37.43 6.84
N LYS A 26 6.01 -38.20 7.39
CA LYS A 26 6.01 -38.65 8.80
C LYS A 26 6.12 -37.49 9.80
N HIS A 27 6.84 -36.42 9.46
CA HIS A 27 7.04 -35.27 10.35
C HIS A 27 5.95 -34.20 10.20
N ARG A 28 5.23 -34.16 9.07
CA ARG A 28 4.15 -33.19 8.82
C ARG A 28 3.01 -33.27 9.82
N LYS A 29 2.60 -34.48 10.23
CA LYS A 29 1.53 -34.68 11.22
C LYS A 29 2.02 -34.49 12.65
N LYS A 30 3.24 -34.97 12.97
CA LYS A 30 3.80 -34.94 14.33
C LYS A 30 4.16 -33.52 14.79
N TYR A 31 4.59 -32.66 13.86
CA TYR A 31 5.05 -31.30 14.15
C TYR A 31 4.26 -30.23 13.41
N SER A 32 3.01 -30.52 13.03
CA SER A 32 2.16 -29.63 12.21
C SER A 32 2.06 -28.21 12.78
N LYS A 33 1.85 -28.10 14.10
CA LYS A 33 1.76 -26.80 14.80
C LYS A 33 3.08 -26.02 14.73
N LEU A 34 4.22 -26.69 14.90
CA LEU A 34 5.55 -26.06 14.82
C LEU A 34 5.87 -25.62 13.38
N ILE A 35 5.58 -26.49 12.41
CA ILE A 35 5.79 -26.22 10.99
C ILE A 35 4.95 -25.03 10.53
N ASN A 36 3.66 -24.98 10.90
CA ASN A 36 2.79 -23.86 10.56
C ASN A 36 3.25 -22.56 11.22
N ARG A 37 3.77 -22.62 12.46
CA ARG A 37 4.33 -21.46 13.15
C ARG A 37 5.56 -20.91 12.42
N ILE A 38 6.47 -21.80 12.00
CA ILE A 38 7.67 -21.43 11.23
C ILE A 38 7.26 -20.84 9.88
N PHE A 39 6.30 -21.44 9.17
CA PHE A 39 5.82 -20.88 7.91
C PHE A 39 5.19 -19.50 8.07
N HIS A 40 4.40 -19.31 9.13
CA HIS A 40 3.81 -18.02 9.43
C HIS A 40 4.87 -16.97 9.76
N GLU A 41 5.91 -17.34 10.51
CA GLU A 41 7.04 -16.46 10.83
C GLU A 41 7.87 -16.09 9.59
N ILE A 42 8.07 -17.05 8.68
CA ILE A 42 8.72 -16.81 7.38
C ILE A 42 7.86 -15.89 6.52
N GLU A 43 6.54 -16.09 6.49
CA GLU A 43 5.61 -15.26 5.72
C GLU A 43 5.58 -13.82 6.25
N ILE A 44 5.49 -13.64 7.57
CA ILE A 44 5.57 -12.32 8.21
C ILE A 44 6.91 -11.65 7.91
N THR A 45 8.02 -12.38 8.08
CA THR A 45 9.37 -11.86 7.81
C THR A 45 9.52 -11.46 6.34
N TYR A 46 9.03 -12.29 5.41
CA TYR A 46 9.06 -12.01 3.98
C TYR A 46 8.20 -10.80 3.61
N MET A 47 6.99 -10.67 4.18
CA MET A 47 6.14 -9.51 3.95
C MET A 47 6.76 -8.23 4.50
N ASN A 48 7.36 -8.28 5.70
CA ASN A 48 8.07 -7.17 6.32
C ASN A 48 9.30 -6.75 5.50
N GLU A 49 10.09 -7.72 5.03
CA GLU A 49 11.25 -7.45 4.17
C GLU A 49 10.82 -6.85 2.84
N LYS A 50 9.78 -7.39 2.21
CA LYS A 50 9.20 -6.89 0.95
C LYS A 50 8.65 -5.48 1.11
N GLN A 51 7.98 -5.17 2.22
CA GLN A 51 7.51 -3.83 2.54
C GLN A 51 8.70 -2.89 2.80
N SER A 52 9.72 -3.34 3.54
CA SER A 52 10.94 -2.56 3.76
C SER A 52 11.70 -2.27 2.45
N LEU A 53 11.73 -3.24 1.52
CA LEU A 53 12.33 -3.11 0.20
C LEU A 53 11.49 -2.20 -0.71
N GLY A 54 10.16 -2.27 -0.63
CA GLY A 54 9.27 -1.35 -1.31
C GLY A 54 9.49 0.08 -0.85
N ILE A 55 9.58 0.30 0.47
CA ILE A 55 9.86 1.61 1.08
C ILE A 55 11.27 2.08 0.71
N LYS A 56 12.30 1.24 0.86
CA LYS A 56 13.69 1.57 0.50
C LYS A 56 13.86 1.85 -0.99
N ASN A 57 13.27 1.08 -1.89
CA ASN A 57 13.38 1.33 -3.34
C ASN A 57 12.58 2.57 -3.79
N THR A 58 11.54 2.96 -3.04
CA THR A 58 10.72 4.15 -3.37
C THR A 58 11.30 5.43 -2.75
N VAL A 59 11.95 5.33 -1.59
CA VAL A 59 12.48 6.48 -0.81
C VAL A 59 14.01 6.64 -0.91
N TYR A 60 14.76 5.54 -1.05
CA TYR A 60 16.21 5.48 -0.96
C TYR A 60 16.80 4.90 -2.26
N PHE A 61 17.00 5.77 -3.26
CA PHE A 61 17.82 5.43 -4.43
C PHE A 61 19.31 5.47 -4.05
N GLU A 62 19.77 4.51 -3.25
CA GLU A 62 21.21 4.30 -3.03
C GLU A 62 21.78 3.34 -4.09
N LYS A 63 22.80 3.82 -4.79
CA LYS A 63 23.38 3.21 -5.99
C LYS A 63 24.24 1.97 -5.73
N ASP A 64 24.56 1.65 -4.47
CA ASP A 64 25.72 0.79 -4.19
C ASP A 64 25.39 -0.70 -3.99
N HIS A 65 24.13 -1.06 -3.75
CA HIS A 65 23.74 -2.45 -3.50
C HIS A 65 23.52 -3.31 -4.76
N TYR A 66 23.46 -2.69 -5.94
CA TYR A 66 23.29 -3.45 -7.20
C TYR A 66 24.60 -3.94 -7.81
N GLN A 67 25.78 -3.51 -7.33
CA GLN A 67 27.06 -3.87 -7.94
C GLN A 67 27.34 -5.40 -7.91
N LYS A 68 26.79 -6.14 -6.93
CA LYS A 68 27.01 -7.60 -6.77
C LYS A 68 26.02 -8.50 -7.54
N LEU A 69 24.88 -7.98 -8.00
CA LEU A 69 23.90 -8.74 -8.80
C LEU A 69 24.14 -8.63 -10.32
N ILE A 70 25.04 -7.75 -10.75
CA ILE A 70 25.39 -7.51 -12.17
C ILE A 70 26.56 -8.41 -12.60
N THR A 71 26.59 -9.66 -12.16
CA THR A 71 27.56 -10.65 -12.66
C THR A 71 27.04 -11.45 -13.86
N ASN A 72 25.73 -11.37 -14.17
CA ASN A 72 25.14 -11.92 -15.39
C ASN A 72 24.86 -10.77 -16.40
N PHE A 73 25.92 -10.30 -17.06
CA PHE A 73 25.93 -9.08 -17.89
C PHE A 73 25.09 -9.18 -19.19
N ASP A 74 24.90 -10.38 -19.74
CA ASP A 74 24.29 -10.54 -21.07
C ASP A 74 22.75 -10.48 -21.06
N SER A 75 22.11 -11.00 -20.00
CA SER A 75 20.66 -10.90 -19.82
C SER A 75 20.23 -9.49 -19.40
N TYR A 76 21.05 -8.80 -18.60
CA TYR A 76 20.76 -7.43 -18.14
C TYR A 76 20.63 -6.43 -19.28
N LYS A 77 21.49 -6.49 -20.32
CA LYS A 77 21.37 -5.60 -21.50
C LYS A 77 20.06 -5.82 -22.27
N LEU A 78 19.64 -7.07 -22.44
CA LEU A 78 18.42 -7.43 -23.16
C LEU A 78 17.16 -6.97 -22.40
N TYR A 79 17.10 -7.22 -21.09
CA TYR A 79 15.96 -6.82 -20.26
C TYR A 79 15.95 -5.33 -19.92
N LYS A 80 17.10 -4.66 -19.86
CA LYS A 80 17.19 -3.21 -19.62
C LYS A 80 16.53 -2.41 -20.73
N GLY A 81 16.72 -2.79 -21.99
CA GLY A 81 16.05 -2.14 -23.12
C GLY A 81 14.52 -2.26 -23.03
N LYS A 82 14.02 -3.46 -22.76
CA LYS A 82 12.58 -3.73 -22.58
C LYS A 82 12.02 -3.03 -21.34
N PHE A 83 12.74 -3.06 -20.23
CA PHE A 83 12.39 -2.39 -18.98
C PHE A 83 12.31 -0.88 -19.16
N MET A 84 13.30 -0.24 -19.80
CA MET A 84 13.28 1.21 -20.02
C MET A 84 12.16 1.62 -20.98
N LYS A 85 11.88 0.81 -22.03
CA LYS A 85 10.71 1.02 -22.90
C LYS A 85 9.40 0.92 -22.12
N ASN A 86 9.23 -0.13 -21.31
CA ASN A 86 8.03 -0.33 -20.49
C ASN A 86 7.88 0.77 -19.43
N ARG A 87 8.97 1.16 -18.78
CA ARG A 87 9.00 2.29 -17.82
C ARG A 87 8.60 3.59 -18.50
N ASN A 88 9.11 3.88 -19.69
CA ASN A 88 8.74 5.07 -20.45
C ASN A 88 7.29 5.04 -20.91
N LEU A 89 6.75 3.87 -21.25
CA LEU A 89 5.33 3.71 -21.56
C LEU A 89 4.47 3.94 -20.32
N LEU A 90 4.90 3.41 -19.17
CA LEU A 90 4.23 3.61 -17.90
C LEU A 90 4.26 5.08 -17.47
N THR A 91 5.39 5.78 -17.58
CA THR A 91 5.45 7.22 -17.24
C THR A 91 4.70 8.10 -18.24
N LYS A 92 4.63 7.70 -19.51
CA LYS A 92 3.79 8.39 -20.52
C LYS A 92 2.30 8.21 -20.25
N LYS A 93 1.88 7.02 -19.81
CA LYS A 93 0.46 6.68 -19.58
C LYS A 93 -0.04 7.02 -18.18
N TYR A 94 0.79 6.80 -17.17
CA TYR A 94 0.49 6.94 -15.76
C TYR A 94 1.48 7.96 -15.21
N PHE A 95 0.99 9.11 -14.77
CA PHE A 95 1.78 10.28 -14.34
C PHE A 95 2.58 10.06 -13.04
N LEU A 96 2.94 8.81 -12.72
CA LEU A 96 3.57 8.35 -11.49
C LEU A 96 4.87 9.08 -11.15
N SER A 97 5.64 9.47 -12.17
CA SER A 97 6.89 10.21 -12.00
C SER A 97 6.72 11.74 -12.04
N HIS A 98 5.49 12.25 -12.16
CA HIS A 98 5.24 13.68 -12.22
C HIS A 98 5.50 14.33 -10.86
N GLU A 99 6.13 15.50 -10.86
CA GLU A 99 6.53 16.22 -9.65
C GLU A 99 5.36 16.46 -8.69
N ILE A 100 4.20 16.87 -9.22
CA ILE A 100 2.98 17.11 -8.46
C ILE A 100 2.46 15.83 -7.80
N ILE A 101 2.45 14.69 -8.50
CA ILE A 101 1.99 13.41 -7.95
C ILE A 101 2.91 13.00 -6.79
N ARG A 102 4.23 13.13 -6.97
CA ARG A 102 5.19 12.89 -5.89
C ARG A 102 4.98 13.82 -4.71
N ASN A 103 4.71 15.10 -4.98
CA ASN A 103 4.44 16.07 -3.93
C ASN A 103 3.18 15.71 -3.16
N ILE A 104 2.08 15.33 -3.82
CA ILE A 104 0.84 14.89 -3.15
C ILE A 104 1.11 13.72 -2.21
N VAL A 105 1.84 12.69 -2.68
CA VAL A 105 2.18 11.53 -1.84
C VAL A 105 3.06 11.94 -0.66
N HIS A 106 4.05 12.82 -0.88
CA HIS A 106 4.92 13.32 0.17
C HIS A 106 4.16 14.15 1.22
N THR A 107 3.33 15.10 0.76
CA THR A 107 2.46 15.91 1.61
C THR A 107 1.50 15.02 2.38
N ALA A 108 0.94 13.97 1.76
CA ALA A 108 0.06 13.03 2.44
C ALA A 108 0.78 12.35 3.62
N GLN A 109 2.00 11.86 3.41
CA GLN A 109 2.79 11.22 4.46
C GLN A 109 3.15 12.16 5.62
N LEU A 110 3.37 13.44 5.33
CA LEU A 110 3.71 14.44 6.35
C LEU A 110 2.49 15.00 7.08
N THR A 111 1.38 15.16 6.39
CA THR A 111 0.22 15.90 6.91
C THR A 111 -0.88 14.98 7.39
N LEU A 112 -1.21 13.92 6.65
CA LEU A 112 -2.35 13.08 7.02
C LEU A 112 -2.13 12.42 8.39
N PRO A 113 -3.18 12.34 9.22
CA PRO A 113 -3.11 11.57 10.44
C PRO A 113 -2.90 10.09 10.09
N LYS A 114 -2.11 9.37 10.90
CA LYS A 114 -1.96 7.91 10.75
C LYS A 114 -3.29 7.17 10.94
N ILE A 115 -4.16 7.70 11.80
CA ILE A 115 -5.43 7.08 12.18
C ILE A 115 -6.45 8.20 12.40
N ILE A 116 -7.62 8.10 11.78
CA ILE A 116 -8.73 9.06 11.90
C ILE A 116 -9.47 8.89 13.23
N CYS A 117 -9.63 7.66 13.71
CA CYS A 117 -10.29 7.38 14.98
C CYS A 117 -9.47 6.37 15.77
N ASP A 118 -8.89 6.80 16.89
CA ASP A 118 -8.07 5.95 17.74
C ASP A 118 -8.76 5.67 19.08
N LEU A 119 -9.45 4.54 19.13
CA LEU A 119 -10.20 4.11 20.31
C LEU A 119 -9.31 3.79 21.52
N LYS A 120 -8.01 3.53 21.30
CA LYS A 120 -7.05 3.27 22.40
C LYS A 120 -6.89 4.47 23.31
N LYS A 121 -7.05 5.69 22.78
CA LYS A 121 -7.01 6.95 23.56
C LYS A 121 -8.14 7.06 24.58
N TYR A 122 -9.13 6.19 24.53
CA TYR A 122 -10.25 6.21 25.46
C TYR A 122 -10.25 4.99 26.38
N GLN A 123 -9.21 4.15 26.32
CA GLN A 123 -9.10 2.95 27.15
C GLN A 123 -9.03 3.26 28.66
N HIS A 124 -8.53 4.45 29.03
CA HIS A 124 -8.47 4.92 30.41
C HIS A 124 -9.80 5.43 30.94
N CYS A 125 -10.80 5.65 30.07
CA CYS A 125 -12.17 5.90 30.50
C CYS A 125 -12.78 4.57 30.94
N LYS A 126 -12.88 4.35 32.26
CA LYS A 126 -13.32 3.07 32.87
C LYS A 126 -14.59 2.48 32.25
N ILE A 127 -15.57 3.31 31.92
CA ILE A 127 -16.83 2.92 31.25
C ILE A 127 -17.22 4.05 30.30
N ILE A 128 -17.43 3.71 29.03
CA ILE A 128 -17.94 4.62 28.00
C ILE A 128 -19.26 4.04 27.51
N THR A 129 -20.33 4.82 27.50
CA THR A 129 -21.61 4.38 26.91
C THR A 129 -21.51 4.38 25.38
N LEU A 130 -22.36 3.59 24.70
CA LEU A 130 -22.40 3.60 23.23
C LEU A 130 -22.67 5.00 22.65
N SER A 131 -23.49 5.81 23.33
CA SER A 131 -23.75 7.20 22.92
C SER A 131 -22.51 8.11 23.04
N GLN A 132 -21.69 7.92 24.08
CA GLN A 132 -20.43 8.64 24.25
C GLN A 132 -19.39 8.19 23.23
N LEU A 133 -19.28 6.89 22.98
CA LEU A 133 -18.39 6.36 21.95
C LEU A 133 -18.72 6.93 20.57
N HIS A 134 -20.01 6.97 20.22
CA HIS A 134 -20.50 7.55 18.99
C HIS A 134 -20.16 9.05 18.89
N SER A 135 -20.43 9.83 19.93
CA SER A 135 -20.16 11.28 19.91
C SER A 135 -18.66 11.60 19.82
N ILE A 136 -17.82 10.84 20.53
CA ILE A 136 -16.36 10.95 20.46
C ILE A 136 -15.87 10.60 19.06
N SER A 137 -16.34 9.50 18.48
CA SER A 137 -15.96 9.06 17.14
C SER A 137 -16.31 10.10 16.08
N ILE A 138 -17.53 10.64 16.13
CA ILE A 138 -17.97 11.73 15.23
C ILE A 138 -17.08 12.97 15.39
N LYS A 139 -16.74 13.34 16.63
CA LYS A 139 -15.89 14.49 16.90
C LYS A 139 -14.49 14.32 16.30
N ASP A 140 -13.88 13.15 16.45
CA ASP A 140 -12.57 12.84 15.87
C ASP A 140 -12.61 12.80 14.34
N ILE A 141 -13.65 12.20 13.75
CA ILE A 141 -13.88 12.20 12.30
C ILE A 141 -14.00 13.64 11.78
N ASN A 142 -14.84 14.48 12.39
CA ASN A 142 -15.05 15.86 11.96
C ASN A 142 -13.78 16.71 12.12
N ARG A 143 -13.04 16.52 13.21
CA ARG A 143 -11.75 17.19 13.44
C ARG A 143 -10.74 16.82 12.35
N ASN A 144 -10.63 15.54 12.03
CA ASN A 144 -9.70 15.07 11.01
C ASN A 144 -10.15 15.47 9.60
N ALA A 145 -11.45 15.50 9.31
CA ALA A 145 -11.98 16.04 8.06
C ALA A 145 -11.59 17.52 7.87
N LEU A 146 -11.75 18.35 8.91
CA LEU A 146 -11.29 19.74 8.90
C LEU A 146 -9.78 19.84 8.68
N PHE A 147 -8.99 18.99 9.34
CA PHE A 147 -7.54 18.96 9.18
C PHE A 147 -7.13 18.60 7.74
N ILE A 148 -7.77 17.58 7.14
CA ILE A 148 -7.52 17.16 5.76
C ILE A 148 -7.82 18.31 4.79
N THR A 149 -8.95 18.99 4.96
CA THR A 149 -9.33 20.14 4.12
C THR A 149 -8.36 21.31 4.29
N ASN A 150 -8.01 21.66 5.53
CA ASN A 150 -7.22 22.86 5.79
C ASN A 150 -5.73 22.70 5.48
N ASN A 151 -5.19 21.48 5.60
CA ASN A 151 -3.77 21.23 5.42
C ASN A 151 -3.51 20.44 4.14
N PHE A 152 -4.04 19.22 4.03
CA PHE A 152 -3.71 18.35 2.91
C PHE A 152 -4.27 18.87 1.57
N TYR A 153 -5.56 19.24 1.53
CA TYR A 153 -6.15 19.81 0.33
C TYR A 153 -5.51 21.15 -0.06
N ASN A 154 -5.33 22.07 0.88
CA ASN A 154 -4.75 23.38 0.57
C ASN A 154 -3.30 23.29 0.05
N GLU A 155 -2.45 22.45 0.66
CA GLU A 155 -1.07 22.29 0.22
C GLU A 155 -0.98 21.61 -1.15
N THR A 156 -1.82 20.61 -1.41
CA THR A 156 -1.88 19.95 -2.73
C THR A 156 -2.44 20.89 -3.80
N TYR A 157 -3.45 21.69 -3.47
CA TYR A 157 -4.01 22.70 -4.37
C TYR A 157 -2.97 23.76 -4.76
N LYS A 158 -2.23 24.32 -3.78
CA LYS A 158 -1.14 25.27 -4.05
C LYS A 158 -0.10 24.67 -5.01
N ALA A 159 0.33 23.43 -4.74
CA ALA A 159 1.30 22.74 -5.58
C ALA A 159 0.82 22.54 -7.03
N ILE A 160 -0.48 22.36 -7.25
CA ILE A 160 -1.08 22.27 -8.58
C ILE A 160 -1.10 23.65 -9.26
N MET A 161 -1.50 24.70 -8.53
CA MET A 161 -1.62 26.06 -9.08
C MET A 161 -0.25 26.66 -9.44
N ASP A 162 0.78 26.34 -8.67
CA ASP A 162 2.14 26.86 -8.87
C ASP A 162 2.94 26.08 -9.93
N ALA A 163 2.43 24.93 -10.37
CA ALA A 163 3.12 24.07 -11.32
C ALA A 163 3.14 24.66 -12.74
N LYS A 164 4.26 25.30 -13.08
CA LYS A 164 4.53 25.81 -14.44
C LYS A 164 4.40 24.73 -15.51
N THR A 165 4.67 23.47 -15.17
CA THR A 165 4.57 22.30 -16.05
C THR A 165 3.15 22.02 -16.55
N LEU A 166 2.11 22.46 -15.81
CA LEU A 166 0.72 22.29 -16.22
C LEU A 166 0.25 23.32 -17.24
N ARG A 167 0.79 24.55 -17.22
CA ARG A 167 0.37 25.63 -18.14
C ARG A 167 0.61 25.29 -19.60
N ASN A 168 1.66 24.52 -19.87
CA ASN A 168 2.07 24.16 -21.23
C ASN A 168 1.51 22.79 -21.67
N MET A 169 0.69 22.14 -20.85
CA MET A 169 0.17 20.82 -21.15
C MET A 169 -1.04 20.90 -22.11
N PRO A 170 -1.10 20.06 -23.17
CA PRO A 170 -2.27 20.00 -24.04
C PRO A 170 -3.54 19.66 -23.23
N ILE A 171 -4.66 20.33 -23.52
CA ILE A 171 -5.93 20.22 -22.77
C ILE A 171 -6.37 18.76 -22.56
N LYS A 172 -6.33 17.92 -23.60
CA LYS A 172 -6.69 16.50 -23.51
C LYS A 172 -5.84 15.74 -22.48
N ARG A 173 -4.54 16.05 -22.43
CA ARG A 173 -3.60 15.44 -21.48
C ARG A 173 -3.77 16.03 -20.08
N LEU A 174 -4.08 17.32 -19.97
CA LEU A 174 -4.36 17.99 -18.71
C LEU A 174 -5.59 17.39 -18.01
N ILE A 175 -6.66 17.07 -18.74
CA ILE A 175 -7.85 16.40 -18.18
C ILE A 175 -7.47 15.06 -17.54
N HIS A 176 -6.75 14.21 -18.28
CA HIS A 176 -6.27 12.93 -17.74
C HIS A 176 -5.32 13.11 -16.56
N PHE A 177 -4.52 14.17 -16.58
CA PHE A 177 -3.62 14.50 -15.48
C PHE A 177 -4.41 14.89 -14.22
N VAL A 178 -5.40 15.77 -14.34
CA VAL A 178 -6.26 16.18 -13.20
C VAL A 178 -7.01 14.97 -12.64
N GLN A 179 -7.57 14.11 -13.48
CA GLN A 179 -8.19 12.85 -13.03
C GLN A 179 -7.20 11.98 -12.25
N CYS A 180 -5.97 11.85 -12.73
CA CYS A 180 -4.92 11.10 -12.03
C CYS A 180 -4.59 11.74 -10.67
N VAL A 181 -4.48 13.06 -10.62
CA VAL A 181 -4.25 13.81 -9.38
C VAL A 181 -5.37 13.59 -8.38
N THR A 182 -6.63 13.71 -8.80
CA THR A 182 -7.80 13.46 -7.95
C THR A 182 -7.78 12.03 -7.42
N ASN A 183 -7.51 11.03 -8.29
CA ASN A 183 -7.44 9.65 -7.86
C ASN A 183 -6.34 9.41 -6.82
N VAL A 184 -5.13 9.94 -7.04
CA VAL A 184 -4.03 9.80 -6.08
C VAL A 184 -4.38 10.49 -4.76
N PHE A 185 -4.89 11.72 -4.81
CA PHE A 185 -5.33 12.46 -3.63
C PHE A 185 -6.36 11.67 -2.81
N THR A 186 -7.41 11.16 -3.46
CA THR A 186 -8.45 10.35 -2.82
C THR A 186 -7.89 9.03 -2.28
N GLN A 187 -6.99 8.37 -3.01
CA GLN A 187 -6.35 7.13 -2.57
C GLN A 187 -5.57 7.33 -1.27
N GLN A 188 -4.86 8.45 -1.09
CA GLN A 188 -4.15 8.71 0.16
C GLN A 188 -5.09 8.78 1.36
N ILE A 189 -6.26 9.42 1.20
CA ILE A 189 -7.28 9.50 2.26
C ILE A 189 -7.88 8.11 2.52
N ILE A 190 -8.16 7.33 1.46
CA ILE A 190 -8.70 5.98 1.58
C ILE A 190 -7.74 5.07 2.35
N LEU A 191 -6.44 5.13 2.08
CA LEU A 191 -5.45 4.33 2.80
C LEU A 191 -5.50 4.59 4.30
N VAL A 192 -5.56 5.86 4.71
CA VAL A 192 -5.71 6.24 6.12
C VAL A 192 -7.05 5.75 6.71
N MET A 193 -8.14 5.79 5.93
CA MET A 193 -9.43 5.23 6.38
C MET A 193 -9.35 3.73 6.61
N VAL A 194 -8.71 2.98 5.71
CA VAL A 194 -8.51 1.53 5.85
C VAL A 194 -7.68 1.22 7.09
N GLU A 195 -6.54 1.89 7.28
CA GLU A 195 -5.70 1.73 8.48
C GLU A 195 -6.47 2.06 9.77
N SER A 196 -7.39 3.03 9.71
CA SER A 196 -8.24 3.37 10.85
C SER A 196 -9.25 2.28 11.18
N ILE A 197 -9.85 1.65 10.16
CA ILE A 197 -10.76 0.52 10.33
C ILE A 197 -10.01 -0.67 10.91
N ASP A 198 -8.83 -1.00 10.38
CA ASP A 198 -7.99 -2.10 10.89
C ASP A 198 -7.60 -1.87 12.36
N ASN A 199 -7.27 -0.63 12.73
CA ASN A 199 -6.99 -0.29 14.13
C ASN A 199 -8.23 -0.47 15.04
N ILE A 200 -9.42 -0.12 14.56
CA ILE A 200 -10.68 -0.33 15.31
C ILE A 200 -10.97 -1.83 15.48
N ILE A 201 -10.87 -2.62 14.40
CA ILE A 201 -11.08 -4.07 14.44
C ILE A 201 -10.09 -4.72 15.41
N SER A 202 -8.79 -4.41 15.29
CA SER A 202 -7.78 -4.96 16.19
C SER A 202 -8.01 -4.58 17.65
N PHE A 203 -8.53 -3.37 17.94
CA PHE A 203 -8.89 -2.96 19.29
C PHE A 203 -10.06 -3.76 19.84
N MET A 204 -11.06 -4.06 19.02
CA MET A 204 -12.21 -4.87 19.42
C MET A 204 -11.80 -6.33 19.66
N GLU A 205 -10.98 -6.91 18.78
CA GLU A 205 -10.50 -8.29 18.90
C GLU A 205 -9.61 -8.50 20.13
N ASN A 206 -8.71 -7.56 20.42
CA ASN A 206 -7.82 -7.61 21.60
C ASN A 206 -8.54 -7.53 22.95
N LYS A 207 -9.82 -7.15 23.00
CA LYS A 207 -10.62 -7.13 24.23
C LYS A 207 -11.27 -8.48 24.58
N TYR A 208 -11.19 -9.47 23.68
CA TYR A 208 -11.74 -10.82 23.88
C TYR A 208 -10.66 -11.89 24.17
N SER A 209 -9.42 -11.47 24.44
CA SER A 209 -8.33 -12.31 24.96
C SER A 209 -7.99 -11.91 26.40
#